data_AF-A0A1G0XUX4-F1
#
_entry.id   AF-A0A1G0XUX4-F1
#
_cell.length_a   1.000
_cell.length_b   1.000
_cell.length_c   1.000
_cell.angle_alpha   90.00
_cell.angle_beta   90.00
_cell.angle_gamma   90.00
#
_symmetry.space_group_name_H-M   'P 1'
#
loop_
_entity.id
_entity.type
_entity.pdbx_description
1 polymer ?
#
loop_
_entity_poly.entity_id
_entity_poly.type
_entity_poly.pdbx_seq_one_letter_code
_entity_poly.pdbx_strand_id
1 'polypeptide(L)'
;MPDMTAVEKFLRKELAAVLRCSEDDIGLDSSFSALGLNSMSFVELLIIIEQKYGLKLINAGLTAEDMSSVTALATRITMQLKKA
;
A
#
# COMPACT_ATOMS: atom_id res chain seq x y z
N MET A 1 -6.30 -13.52 9.66
CA MET A 1 -5.36 -12.62 8.95
C MET A 1 -5.89 -12.40 7.54
N PRO A 2 -5.90 -11.17 7.02
CA PRO A 2 -6.29 -10.93 5.63
C PRO A 2 -5.32 -11.65 4.68
N ASP A 3 -5.85 -12.15 3.57
CA ASP A 3 -5.05 -12.68 2.46
C ASP A 3 -4.53 -11.54 1.56
N MET A 4 -3.67 -11.88 0.61
CA MET A 4 -3.03 -10.89 -0.28
C MET A 4 -4.07 -10.10 -1.08
N THR A 5 -5.10 -10.77 -1.60
CA THR A 5 -6.17 -10.13 -2.37
C THR A 5 -6.98 -9.13 -1.53
N ALA A 6 -7.24 -9.42 -0.25
CA ALA A 6 -7.89 -8.46 0.64
C ALA A 6 -7.02 -7.23 0.92
N VAL A 7 -5.69 -7.40 1.02
CA VAL A 7 -4.75 -6.28 1.18
C VAL A 7 -4.69 -5.44 -0.10
N GLU A 8 -4.61 -6.06 -1.27
CA GLU A 8 -4.61 -5.36 -2.57
C GLU A 8 -5.88 -4.53 -2.78
N LYS A 9 -7.06 -5.11 -2.51
CA LYS A 9 -8.34 -4.40 -2.60
C LYS A 9 -8.38 -3.19 -1.66
N PHE A 10 -7.88 -3.37 -0.44
CA PHE A 10 -7.78 -2.26 0.50
C PHE A 10 -6.84 -1.16 -0.01
N LEU A 11 -5.63 -1.53 -0.45
CA LEU A 11 -4.67 -0.56 -0.97
C LEU A 11 -5.21 0.20 -2.17
N ARG A 12 -5.87 -0.47 -3.13
CA ARG A 12 -6.50 0.19 -4.29
C ARG A 12 -7.52 1.22 -3.86
N LYS A 13 -8.37 0.88 -2.89
CA LYS A 13 -9.38 1.79 -2.34
C LYS A 13 -8.75 3.03 -1.69
N GLU A 14 -7.77 2.84 -0.83
CA GLU A 14 -7.12 3.97 -0.14
C GLU A 14 -6.30 4.83 -1.11
N LEU A 15 -5.61 4.21 -2.07
CA LEU A 15 -4.89 4.91 -3.14
C LEU A 15 -5.83 5.75 -4.00
N ALA A 16 -6.97 5.21 -4.40
CA ALA A 16 -7.97 5.93 -5.16
C ALA A 16 -8.51 7.15 -4.38
N ALA A 17 -8.72 7.01 -3.08
CA ALA A 17 -9.14 8.12 -2.22
C ALA A 17 -8.06 9.20 -2.10
N VAL A 18 -6.80 8.82 -1.87
CA VAL A 18 -5.65 9.75 -1.76
C VAL A 18 -5.38 10.47 -3.09
N LEU A 19 -5.46 9.76 -4.20
CA LEU A 19 -5.20 10.28 -5.55
C LEU A 19 -6.43 10.94 -6.20
N ARG A 20 -7.61 10.84 -5.58
CA ARG A 20 -8.89 11.35 -6.07
C ARG A 20 -9.25 10.81 -7.47
N CYS A 21 -9.00 9.53 -7.70
CA CYS A 21 -9.34 8.82 -8.93
C CYS A 21 -10.25 7.61 -8.64
N SER A 22 -10.60 6.85 -9.68
CA SER A 22 -11.35 5.61 -9.51
C SER A 22 -10.43 4.48 -9.02
N GLU A 23 -10.98 3.53 -8.25
CA GLU A 23 -10.25 2.29 -7.91
C GLU A 23 -9.80 1.53 -9.16
N ASP A 24 -10.58 1.62 -10.24
CA ASP A 24 -10.29 1.00 -11.55
C ASP A 24 -9.09 1.63 -12.27
N ASP A 25 -8.72 2.87 -11.91
CA ASP A 25 -7.53 3.53 -12.44
C ASP A 25 -6.25 3.09 -11.71
N ILE A 26 -6.38 2.41 -10.56
CA ILE A 26 -5.24 1.90 -9.78
C ILE A 26 -4.90 0.48 -10.25
N GLY A 27 -3.96 0.39 -11.20
CA GLY A 27 -3.38 -0.88 -11.62
C GLY A 27 -2.54 -1.52 -10.52
N LEU A 28 -2.64 -2.85 -10.37
CA LEU A 28 -1.93 -3.58 -9.31
C LEU A 28 -0.39 -3.52 -9.46
N ASP A 29 0.07 -3.57 -10.70
CA ASP A 29 1.49 -3.53 -11.06
C ASP A 29 1.93 -2.15 -11.58
N SER A 30 1.04 -1.16 -11.53
CA SER A 30 1.35 0.22 -11.91
C SER A 30 2.29 0.85 -10.89
N SER A 31 3.27 1.61 -11.39
CA SER A 31 4.18 2.32 -10.51
C SER A 31 3.46 3.43 -9.75
N PHE A 32 3.68 3.55 -8.44
CA PHE A 32 3.10 4.64 -7.64
C PHE A 32 3.46 6.02 -8.17
N SER A 33 4.67 6.20 -8.70
CA SER A 33 5.09 7.47 -9.32
C SER A 33 4.27 7.78 -10.58
N ALA A 34 3.96 6.77 -11.40
CA ALA A 34 3.12 6.91 -12.59
C ALA A 34 1.66 7.20 -12.24
N LEU A 35 1.19 6.74 -11.08
CA LEU A 35 -0.14 7.05 -10.54
C LEU A 35 -0.23 8.47 -9.93
N GLY A 36 0.88 9.22 -9.90
CA GLY A 36 0.92 10.59 -9.36
C GLY A 36 1.12 10.66 -7.85
N LEU A 37 1.53 9.55 -7.23
CA LEU A 37 1.75 9.49 -5.80
C LEU A 37 3.06 10.17 -5.40
N ASN A 38 3.00 11.05 -4.40
CA ASN A 38 4.14 11.81 -3.91
C ASN A 38 4.54 11.39 -2.49
N SER A 39 5.63 11.96 -1.96
CA SER A 39 6.15 11.60 -0.63
C SER A 39 5.15 11.82 0.51
N MET A 40 4.34 12.88 0.46
CA MET A 40 3.35 13.15 1.51
C MET A 40 2.18 12.17 1.44
N SER A 41 1.65 11.96 0.24
CA SER A 41 0.59 10.98 -0.04
C SER A 41 1.01 9.55 0.31
N PHE A 42 2.30 9.22 0.13
CA PHE A 42 2.84 7.92 0.51
C PHE A 42 2.86 7.73 2.03
N VAL A 43 3.31 8.75 2.78
CA VAL A 43 3.31 8.71 4.25
C VAL A 43 1.89 8.60 4.79
N GLU A 44 0.93 9.34 4.22
CA GLU A 44 -0.48 9.24 4.56
C GLU A 44 -1.02 7.81 4.36
N LEU A 45 -0.74 7.20 3.21
CA LEU A 45 -1.09 5.81 2.93
C LEU A 45 -0.49 4.84 3.97
N LEU A 46 0.79 5.00 4.32
CA LEU A 46 1.44 4.16 5.32
C LEU A 46 0.76 4.26 6.69
N ILE A 47 0.41 5.48 7.13
CA ILE A 47 -0.29 5.71 8.40
C ILE A 47 -1.65 4.99 8.40
N ILE A 48 -2.40 5.09 7.30
CA ILE A 48 -3.70 4.41 7.14
C ILE A 48 -3.55 2.88 7.24
N ILE A 49 -2.51 2.32 6.61
CA ILE A 49 -2.22 0.88 6.67
C ILE A 49 -1.82 0.45 8.09
N GLU A 50 -0.95 1.22 8.76
CA GLU A 50 -0.51 0.96 10.13
C GLU A 50 -1.68 0.97 11.11
N GLN A 51 -2.59 1.95 11.00
CA GLN A 51 -3.79 2.05 11.82
C GLN A 51 -4.75 0.87 11.58
N LYS A 52 -4.93 0.45 10.32
CA LYS A 52 -5.84 -0.66 9.99
C LYS A 52 -5.35 -2.00 10.50
N TYR A 53 -4.06 -2.27 10.37
CA TYR A 53 -3.50 -3.60 10.63
C TYR A 53 -2.65 -3.69 11.90
N GLY A 54 -2.47 -2.60 12.64
CA GLY A 54 -1.65 -2.56 13.84
C GLY A 54 -0.15 -2.77 13.56
N LEU A 55 0.31 -2.38 12.37
CA LEU A 55 1.69 -2.57 11.92
C LEU A 55 2.56 -1.34 12.19
N LYS A 56 3.88 -1.50 12.05
CA LYS A 56 4.88 -0.42 12.08
C LYS A 56 5.72 -0.45 10.80
N LEU A 57 5.07 -0.17 9.66
CA LEU A 57 5.66 -0.19 8.32
C LEU A 57 6.74 0.87 8.12
N ILE A 58 6.59 2.06 8.69
CA ILE A 58 7.61 3.13 8.59
C ILE A 58 8.94 2.65 9.20
N ASN A 59 8.87 1.89 10.29
CA ASN A 59 10.03 1.32 10.95
C ASN A 59 10.42 -0.07 10.42
N ALA A 60 9.67 -0.62 9.46
CA ALA A 60 9.88 -1.97 8.95
C ALA A 60 11.01 -2.07 7.92
N GLY A 61 11.64 -0.95 7.54
CA GLY A 61 12.67 -0.92 6.50
C GLY A 61 12.11 -1.25 5.13
N LEU A 62 11.05 -0.55 4.72
CA LEU A 62 10.51 -0.66 3.36
C LEU A 62 11.58 -0.26 2.34
N THR A 63 11.78 -1.10 1.33
CA THR A 63 12.73 -0.85 0.24
C THR A 63 12.03 -0.15 -0.94
N ALA A 64 12.81 0.37 -1.90
CA ALA A 64 12.23 0.92 -3.13
C ALA A 64 11.40 -0.12 -3.91
N GLU A 65 11.75 -1.41 -3.81
CA GLU A 65 11.00 -2.50 -4.42
C GLU A 65 9.63 -2.70 -3.75
N ASP A 66 9.57 -2.65 -2.41
CA ASP A 66 8.32 -2.71 -1.64
C ASP A 66 7.37 -1.54 -1.97
N MET A 67 7.93 -0.42 -2.44
CA MET A 67 7.21 0.80 -2.80
C MET A 67 7.01 0.95 -4.31
N SER A 68 7.19 -0.12 -5.08
CA SER A 68 7.12 -0.04 -6.55
C SER A 68 5.69 -0.10 -7.07
N SER A 69 4.81 -0.92 -6.47
CA SER A 69 3.43 -1.14 -6.92
C SER A 69 2.51 -1.63 -5.79
N VAL A 70 1.21 -1.72 -6.05
CA VAL A 70 0.22 -2.26 -5.10
C VAL A 70 0.56 -3.71 -4.74
N THR A 71 0.88 -4.54 -5.74
CA THR A 71 1.24 -5.95 -5.54
C THR A 71 2.45 -6.10 -4.63
N ALA A 72 3.50 -5.29 -4.85
CA ALA A 72 4.72 -5.32 -4.04
C ALA A 72 4.43 -4.91 -2.59
N LEU A 73 3.71 -3.81 -2.39
CA LEU A 73 3.35 -3.33 -1.06
C LEU A 73 2.43 -4.31 -0.33
N ALA A 74 1.45 -4.90 -1.03
CA ALA A 74 0.54 -5.91 -0.47
C ALA A 74 1.30 -7.18 -0.03
N THR A 75 2.27 -7.62 -0.82
CA THR A 75 3.16 -8.74 -0.47
C THR A 75 3.92 -8.42 0.81
N ARG A 76 4.49 -7.22 0.89
CA ARG A 76 5.27 -6.77 2.04
C ARG A 76 4.43 -6.69 3.32
N ILE A 77 3.22 -6.13 3.23
CA ILE A 77 2.25 -6.05 4.35
C ILE A 77 1.84 -7.45 4.80
N THR A 78 1.47 -8.32 3.87
CA THR A 78 1.07 -9.70 4.18
C THR A 78 2.20 -10.46 4.87
N MET A 79 3.45 -10.25 4.46
CA MET A 79 4.61 -10.82 5.13
C MET A 79 4.79 -10.26 6.54
N GLN A 80 4.56 -8.96 6.77
CA GLN A 80 4.63 -8.38 8.11
C GLN A 80 3.52 -8.89 9.03
N LEU A 81 2.31 -9.04 8.50
CA LEU A 81 1.19 -9.62 9.26
C LEU A 81 1.49 -11.03 9.72
N LYS A 82 2.14 -11.85 8.89
CA LYS A 82 2.54 -13.22 9.28
C LYS A 82 3.64 -13.27 10.35
N LYS A 83 4.37 -12.17 10.54
CA LYS A 83 5.45 -12.05 11.54
C LYS A 83 4.98 -11.46 12.87
N ALA A 84 3.83 -10.80 12.89
CA ALA A 84 3.19 -10.20 14.05
C ALA A 84 2.30 -11.21 14.78
#